data_AF-A0A2K1II13-F1
#
_entry.id   AF-A0A2K1II13-F1
#
_cell.length_a   1.000
_cell.length_b   1.000
_cell.length_c   1.000
_cell.angle_alpha   90.00
_cell.angle_beta   90.00
_cell.angle_gamma   90.00
#
_symmetry.space_group_name_H-M   'P 1'
#
loop_
_entity.id
_entity.type
_entity.pdbx_description
1 polymer ?
#
loop_
_entity_poly.entity_id
_entity_poly.type
_entity_poly.pdbx_seq_one_letter_code
_entity_poly.pdbx_strand_id
1 'polypeptide(L)'
;MASSPAAAAATLPLTSPSSSFSSSLSSNPTHVSFRGLKSVAPLVKRADVQKPLQRHGLSGKKRGPVLAMAVTLPVLTLEGGAAGEVEMDLRTARPETAKSVVHRGLICEMQNRRRGTASTLTRSEVRGGGRKPYKQKGTGRARQGSIRTPLRPGGGVVFGPKPKDWSIKINKKEKQLAISTALQSASANTVVVEDFEEKFTAPKTKEFIAALMRWGVKPGENSLLFSMNPSDSLVLSSRNVSTCKLMTPRSLNLYDVLRADKLILTKSAVEYLEQQYGASESFEIVTSYEIVEGDAGRQDEGASEEAV
;
A
#
# COMPACT_ATOMS: atom_id res chain seq x y z
N MET A 1 -72.72 7.50 14.29
CA MET A 1 -73.30 8.14 15.49
C MET A 1 -73.00 7.24 16.67
N ALA A 2 -72.36 7.82 17.71
CA ALA A 2 -72.25 7.31 19.10
C ALA A 2 -71.60 5.92 19.31
N SER A 3 -70.79 5.63 20.32
CA SER A 3 -70.23 6.37 21.46
C SER A 3 -69.31 5.39 22.21
N SER A 4 -68.21 5.92 22.78
CA SER A 4 -67.37 5.32 23.86
C SER A 4 -68.21 4.75 25.03
N PRO A 5 -67.70 3.91 25.96
CA PRO A 5 -66.45 4.08 26.75
C PRO A 5 -65.73 2.70 27.03
N ALA A 6 -64.66 2.50 27.80
CA ALA A 6 -63.95 3.24 28.84
C ALA A 6 -62.50 2.68 28.93
N ALA A 7 -61.54 3.56 29.24
CA ALA A 7 -60.13 3.23 29.39
C ALA A 7 -59.80 2.74 30.81
N ALA A 8 -59.11 1.61 30.93
CA ALA A 8 -58.45 1.15 32.16
C ALA A 8 -56.94 1.37 32.02
N ALA A 9 -56.40 2.23 32.89
CA ALA A 9 -54.99 2.58 32.96
C ALA A 9 -54.19 1.49 33.68
N ALA A 10 -53.16 0.95 33.02
CA ALA A 10 -52.16 0.08 33.63
C ALA A 10 -50.80 0.79 33.62
N THR A 11 -50.34 1.16 34.81
CA THR A 11 -49.07 1.82 35.11
C THR A 11 -47.92 0.82 35.02
N LEU A 12 -46.98 1.03 34.08
CA LEU A 12 -45.74 0.25 33.97
C LEU A 12 -44.59 0.98 34.69
N PRO A 13 -43.80 0.32 35.55
CA PRO A 13 -42.63 0.92 36.17
C PRO A 13 -41.39 0.84 35.26
N LEU A 14 -40.73 1.99 35.09
CA LEU A 14 -39.42 2.15 34.46
C LEU A 14 -38.32 1.59 35.38
N THR A 15 -37.64 0.52 34.96
CA THR A 15 -36.41 0.03 35.59
C THR A 15 -35.24 0.15 34.62
N SER A 16 -34.23 0.91 35.02
CA SER A 16 -32.97 1.14 34.31
C SER A 16 -32.03 -0.06 34.37
N PRO A 17 -31.38 -0.48 33.27
CA PRO A 17 -30.29 -1.45 33.35
C PRO A 17 -28.94 -0.74 33.59
N SER A 18 -28.39 -0.94 34.78
CA SER A 18 -27.00 -0.64 35.12
C SER A 18 -26.05 -1.57 34.36
N SER A 19 -25.14 -0.99 33.58
CA SER A 19 -24.10 -1.67 32.81
C SER A 19 -22.98 -2.20 33.71
N SER A 20 -23.06 -3.48 34.07
CA SER A 20 -21.95 -4.24 34.64
C SER A 20 -20.98 -4.68 33.55
N PHE A 21 -19.88 -3.94 33.37
CA PHE A 21 -18.77 -4.35 32.52
C PHE A 21 -18.00 -5.50 33.19
N SER A 22 -18.20 -6.70 32.65
CA SER A 22 -17.43 -7.90 32.97
C SER A 22 -16.00 -7.78 32.45
N SER A 23 -15.03 -7.90 33.35
CA SER A 23 -13.60 -8.01 33.07
C SER A 23 -13.28 -9.38 32.48
N SER A 24 -13.15 -9.48 31.15
CA SER A 24 -12.54 -10.64 30.49
C SER A 24 -11.06 -10.37 30.25
N LEU A 25 -10.23 -11.12 30.99
CA LEU A 25 -8.79 -11.24 30.82
C LEU A 25 -8.49 -11.85 29.44
N SER A 26 -8.11 -11.00 28.48
CA SER A 26 -7.51 -11.43 27.22
C SER A 26 -6.01 -11.63 27.44
N SER A 27 -5.59 -12.88 27.55
CA SER A 27 -4.20 -13.31 27.56
C SER A 27 -3.61 -13.18 26.15
N ASN A 28 -2.73 -12.19 25.94
CA ASN A 28 -1.90 -12.10 24.74
C ASN A 28 -0.85 -13.22 24.74
N PRO A 29 -0.78 -14.09 23.71
CA PRO A 29 0.38 -14.97 23.53
C PRO A 29 1.51 -14.18 22.87
N THR A 30 2.44 -13.66 23.67
CA THR A 30 3.75 -13.18 23.19
C THR A 30 4.73 -14.34 23.12
N HIS A 31 4.82 -15.04 21.98
CA HIS A 31 6.08 -15.70 21.57
C HIS A 31 6.00 -16.14 20.10
N VAL A 32 6.65 -15.41 19.19
CA VAL A 32 7.11 -15.99 17.92
C VAL A 32 8.62 -16.05 18.00
N SER A 33 9.12 -17.24 18.32
CA SER A 33 10.55 -17.56 18.32
C SER A 33 11.00 -17.83 16.89
N PHE A 34 11.75 -16.90 16.30
CA PHE A 34 12.62 -17.23 15.17
C PHE A 34 13.85 -17.95 15.73
N ARG A 35 13.87 -19.28 15.63
CA ARG A 35 15.10 -20.08 15.78
C ARG A 35 15.91 -19.94 14.49
N GLY A 36 17.17 -19.52 14.62
CA GLY A 36 18.18 -19.70 13.58
C GLY A 36 18.92 -18.44 13.17
N LEU A 37 19.71 -17.86 14.08
CA LEU A 37 20.83 -17.00 13.70
C LEU A 37 22.12 -17.78 13.99
N LYS A 38 22.79 -18.23 12.93
CA LYS A 38 24.18 -18.69 13.01
C LYS A 38 25.04 -17.46 13.34
N SER A 39 25.83 -17.58 14.39
CA SER A 39 26.78 -16.59 14.89
C SER A 39 27.82 -16.20 13.84
N VAL A 40 28.05 -14.91 13.64
CA VAL A 40 29.25 -14.37 12.98
C VAL A 40 30.07 -13.64 14.04
N ALA A 41 31.31 -14.10 14.23
CA ALA A 41 32.26 -13.59 15.23
C ALA A 41 32.69 -12.14 14.95
N PRO A 42 33.13 -11.37 15.98
CA PRO A 42 33.53 -9.99 15.81
C PRO A 42 34.99 -9.89 15.36
N LEU A 43 35.27 -9.09 14.35
CA LEU A 43 36.65 -8.70 14.02
C LEU A 43 36.90 -7.28 14.53
N VAL A 44 37.58 -7.19 15.67
CA VAL A 44 38.22 -5.95 16.12
C VAL A 44 39.61 -5.87 15.50
N LYS A 45 39.92 -4.75 14.86
CA LYS A 45 41.16 -3.99 15.08
C LYS A 45 40.97 -2.54 14.60
N ARG A 46 41.12 -1.60 15.54
CA ARG A 46 41.36 -0.18 15.27
C ARG A 46 42.86 0.02 15.00
N ALA A 47 43.16 0.73 13.92
CA ALA A 47 44.38 1.50 13.58
C ALA A 47 44.26 1.73 12.05
N ASP A 48 44.36 2.90 11.43
CA ASP A 48 45.03 4.15 11.76
C ASP A 48 44.31 5.36 11.14
N VAL A 49 44.58 6.52 11.72
CA VAL A 49 44.09 7.82 11.29
C VAL A 49 45.01 8.41 10.21
N GLN A 50 44.38 8.87 9.12
CA GLN A 50 44.77 9.92 8.16
C GLN A 50 45.77 9.63 7.01
N LYS A 51 45.18 9.67 5.80
CA LYS A 51 45.66 10.50 4.69
C LYS A 51 44.42 11.02 3.92
N PRO A 52 44.28 12.31 3.58
CA PRO A 52 43.20 12.73 2.71
C PRO A 52 43.43 12.08 1.34
N LEU A 53 42.57 11.12 0.98
CA LEU A 53 42.59 10.51 -0.34
C LEU A 53 42.40 11.62 -1.37
N GLN A 54 43.46 11.88 -2.12
CA GLN A 54 43.40 12.66 -3.34
C GLN A 54 42.28 12.08 -4.19
N ARG A 55 41.35 12.93 -4.62
CA ARG A 55 40.28 12.56 -5.54
C ARG A 55 40.91 12.28 -6.90
N HIS A 56 41.47 11.08 -7.07
CA HIS A 56 41.66 10.53 -8.39
C HIS A 56 40.28 10.46 -9.03
N GLY A 57 40.09 11.23 -10.09
CA GLY A 57 38.86 11.23 -10.87
C GLY A 57 38.54 9.79 -11.25
N LEU A 58 37.53 9.21 -10.60
CA LEU A 58 36.96 7.97 -11.04
C LEU A 58 36.31 8.27 -12.39
N SER A 59 37.06 8.01 -13.46
CA SER A 59 36.52 7.75 -14.78
C SER A 59 35.36 6.78 -14.57
N GLY A 60 34.14 7.33 -14.65
CA GLY A 60 32.93 6.61 -14.35
C GLY A 60 32.75 5.53 -15.39
N LYS A 61 33.29 4.33 -15.13
CA LYS A 61 32.80 3.12 -15.78
C LYS A 61 31.29 3.14 -15.57
N LYS A 62 30.54 3.45 -16.62
CA LYS A 62 29.08 3.34 -16.64
C LYS A 62 28.80 1.91 -16.19
N ARG A 63 28.41 1.74 -14.92
CA ARG A 63 28.02 0.43 -14.40
C ARG A 63 26.76 0.10 -15.18
N GLY A 64 26.88 -0.78 -16.17
CA GLY A 64 25.75 -1.25 -16.95
C GLY A 64 24.65 -1.81 -16.04
N PRO A 65 23.41 -1.91 -16.55
CA PRO A 65 22.34 -2.54 -15.79
C PRO A 65 22.77 -3.95 -15.39
N VAL A 66 22.55 -4.31 -14.14
CA VAL A 66 22.72 -5.69 -13.68
C VAL A 66 21.45 -6.41 -14.08
N LEU A 67 21.57 -7.43 -14.91
CA LEU A 67 20.46 -8.29 -15.27
C LEU A 67 20.46 -9.48 -14.31
N ALA A 68 19.25 -9.95 -13.96
CA ALA A 68 19.13 -11.30 -13.46
C ALA A 68 19.32 -12.29 -14.60
N MET A 69 19.52 -13.56 -14.25
CA MET A 69 19.43 -14.63 -15.25
C MET A 69 18.00 -14.68 -15.80
N ALA A 70 17.90 -14.92 -17.10
CA ALA A 70 16.63 -15.13 -17.77
C ALA A 70 15.88 -16.29 -17.13
N VAL A 71 14.59 -16.10 -16.89
CA VAL A 71 13.72 -17.13 -16.28
C VAL A 71 12.65 -17.51 -17.29
N THR A 72 12.62 -18.78 -17.66
CA THR A 72 11.54 -19.37 -18.45
C THR A 72 10.34 -19.66 -17.55
N LEU A 73 9.18 -19.18 -17.94
CA LEU A 73 7.91 -19.36 -17.22
C LEU A 73 6.95 -20.19 -18.08
N PRO A 74 6.30 -21.23 -17.52
CA PRO A 74 5.30 -22.00 -18.24
C PRO A 74 4.02 -21.18 -18.42
N VAL A 75 3.47 -21.22 -19.63
CA VAL A 75 2.17 -20.66 -19.97
C VAL A 75 1.11 -21.74 -19.82
N LEU A 76 0.11 -21.47 -18.98
CA LEU A 76 -1.04 -22.33 -18.77
C LEU A 76 -2.27 -21.80 -19.51
N THR A 77 -3.09 -22.72 -20.01
CA THR A 77 -4.45 -22.42 -20.44
C THR A 77 -5.38 -22.28 -19.24
N LEU A 78 -6.61 -21.82 -19.48
CA LEU A 78 -7.69 -21.81 -18.48
C LEU A 78 -8.03 -23.19 -17.90
N GLU A 79 -7.75 -24.26 -18.65
CA GLU A 79 -8.01 -25.63 -18.21
C GLU A 79 -6.86 -26.20 -17.39
N GLY A 80 -5.72 -25.48 -17.32
CA GLY A 80 -4.51 -25.92 -16.64
C GLY A 80 -3.56 -26.74 -17.52
N GLY A 81 -3.85 -26.85 -18.82
CA GLY A 81 -2.94 -27.45 -19.80
C GLY A 81 -1.77 -26.51 -20.13
N ALA A 82 -0.60 -27.06 -20.44
CA ALA A 82 0.54 -26.27 -20.87
C ALA A 82 0.35 -25.81 -22.33
N ALA A 83 0.49 -24.51 -22.58
CA ALA A 83 0.35 -23.89 -23.90
C ALA A 83 1.68 -23.43 -24.52
N GLY A 84 2.71 -23.22 -23.70
CA GLY A 84 4.04 -22.80 -24.16
C GLY A 84 4.93 -22.32 -23.01
N GLU A 85 6.06 -21.72 -23.37
CA GLU A 85 7.01 -21.09 -22.44
C GLU A 85 7.25 -19.64 -22.86
N VAL A 86 7.39 -18.75 -21.88
CA VAL A 86 7.71 -17.33 -22.08
C VAL A 86 8.91 -16.97 -21.20
N GLU A 87 9.89 -16.30 -21.77
CA GLU A 87 11.04 -15.77 -21.03
C GLU A 87 10.69 -14.42 -20.41
N MET A 88 11.22 -14.13 -19.21
CA MET A 88 11.04 -12.84 -18.55
C MET A 88 12.36 -12.30 -18.00
N ASP A 89 12.82 -11.19 -18.60
CA ASP A 89 14.13 -10.58 -18.33
C ASP A 89 14.02 -9.16 -17.76
N LEU A 90 14.04 -9.03 -16.43
CA LEU A 90 13.90 -7.73 -15.76
C LEU A 90 15.23 -7.19 -15.20
N ARG A 91 15.37 -5.86 -15.20
CA ARG A 91 16.48 -5.16 -14.54
C ARG A 91 16.49 -5.48 -13.05
N THR A 92 17.61 -5.97 -12.53
CA THR A 92 17.68 -6.45 -11.15
C THR A 92 18.79 -5.74 -10.37
N ALA A 93 18.56 -5.47 -9.09
CA ALA A 93 19.61 -4.94 -8.22
C ALA A 93 20.71 -5.99 -8.00
N ARG A 94 21.94 -5.54 -7.70
CA ARG A 94 23.03 -6.47 -7.34
C ARG A 94 22.63 -7.30 -6.13
N PRO A 95 23.03 -8.58 -6.05
CA PRO A 95 22.62 -9.48 -4.97
C PRO A 95 22.96 -8.92 -3.58
N GLU A 96 24.10 -8.23 -3.44
CA GLU A 96 24.51 -7.58 -2.19
C GLU A 96 23.57 -6.44 -1.74
N THR A 97 22.98 -5.72 -2.70
CA THR A 97 22.18 -4.50 -2.44
C THR A 97 20.68 -4.71 -2.59
N ALA A 98 20.24 -5.81 -3.21
CA ALA A 98 18.86 -6.07 -3.60
C ALA A 98 17.89 -5.94 -2.41
N LYS A 99 18.22 -6.58 -1.29
CA LYS A 99 17.43 -6.51 -0.06
C LYS A 99 17.23 -5.07 0.44
N SER A 100 18.29 -4.26 0.42
CA SER A 100 18.27 -2.89 0.90
C SER A 100 17.42 -1.97 0.02
N VAL A 101 17.50 -2.14 -1.30
CA VAL A 101 16.70 -1.36 -2.27
C VAL A 101 15.22 -1.65 -2.11
N VAL A 102 14.85 -2.94 -2.06
CA VAL A 102 13.45 -3.36 -1.88
C VAL A 102 12.91 -2.90 -0.53
N HIS A 103 13.67 -3.10 0.56
CA HIS A 103 13.29 -2.67 1.89
C HIS A 103 13.05 -1.15 1.98
N ARG A 104 13.91 -0.34 1.36
CA ARG A 104 13.74 1.12 1.32
C ARG A 104 12.49 1.53 0.54
N GLY A 105 12.23 0.88 -0.60
CA GLY A 105 11.00 1.08 -1.36
C GLY A 105 9.75 0.76 -0.55
N LEU A 106 9.77 -0.36 0.17
CA LEU A 106 8.66 -0.83 1.01
C LEU A 106 8.39 0.13 2.19
N ILE A 107 9.44 0.55 2.92
CA ILE A 107 9.29 1.53 4.00
C ILE A 107 8.71 2.83 3.46
N CYS A 108 9.20 3.32 2.33
CA CYS A 108 8.68 4.53 1.70
C CYS A 108 7.18 4.42 1.40
N GLU A 109 6.75 3.29 0.83
CA GLU A 109 5.34 3.07 0.51
C GLU A 109 4.47 3.01 1.77
N MET A 110 4.87 2.23 2.78
CA MET A 110 4.12 2.09 4.04
C MET A 110 4.06 3.41 4.82
N GLN A 111 5.16 4.17 4.84
CA GLN A 111 5.22 5.45 5.50
C GLN A 111 4.33 6.49 4.80
N ASN A 112 4.33 6.53 3.47
CA ASN A 112 3.47 7.43 2.70
C ASN A 112 1.98 7.06 2.80
N ARG A 113 1.65 5.78 3.02
CA ARG A 113 0.28 5.32 3.26
C ARG A 113 -0.25 5.76 4.63
N ARG A 114 0.63 6.11 5.58
CA ARG A 114 0.25 6.49 6.94
C ARG A 114 -0.42 7.87 6.99
N ARG A 115 -1.59 7.94 7.60
CA ARG A 115 -2.27 9.21 7.91
C ARG A 115 -1.87 9.73 9.30
N GLY A 116 -1.37 10.95 9.39
CA GLY A 116 -1.06 11.60 10.67
C GLY A 116 -2.27 12.29 11.28
N THR A 117 -3.25 11.52 11.76
CA THR A 117 -4.49 12.07 12.39
C THR A 117 -4.39 12.26 13.89
N ALA A 118 -3.34 11.72 14.53
CA ALA A 118 -3.15 11.83 15.97
C ALA A 118 -2.92 13.29 16.37
N SER A 119 -3.71 13.77 17.33
CA SER A 119 -3.64 15.14 17.84
C SER A 119 -3.84 15.15 19.36
N THR A 120 -3.12 16.04 20.03
CA THR A 120 -3.27 16.34 21.46
C THR A 120 -3.38 17.84 21.66
N LEU A 121 -4.03 18.25 22.75
CA LEU A 121 -4.16 19.65 23.08
C LEU A 121 -2.91 20.14 23.83
N THR A 122 -2.26 21.17 23.29
CA THR A 122 -1.17 21.83 23.99
C THR A 122 -1.70 22.63 25.17
N ARG A 123 -0.81 23.06 26.08
CA ARG A 123 -1.20 23.90 27.23
C ARG A 123 -1.99 25.14 26.82
N SER A 124 -1.75 25.67 25.62
CA SER A 124 -2.38 26.88 25.08
C SER A 124 -3.78 26.61 24.51
N GLU A 125 -4.00 25.42 23.95
CA GLU A 125 -5.26 25.01 23.31
C GLU A 125 -6.31 24.49 24.30
N VAL A 126 -5.87 23.91 25.43
CA VAL A 126 -6.80 23.45 26.48
C VAL A 126 -7.61 24.63 27.04
N ARG A 127 -8.93 24.44 27.23
CA ARG A 127 -9.84 25.47 27.78
C ARG A 127 -9.50 25.80 29.25
N GLY A 128 -9.62 27.08 29.61
CA GLY A 128 -9.45 27.57 30.99
C GLY A 128 -8.14 28.31 31.24
N GLY A 129 -7.71 28.43 32.50
CA GLY A 129 -6.47 29.11 32.89
C GLY A 129 -6.42 30.61 32.52
N GLY A 130 -5.25 31.11 32.14
CA GLY A 130 -5.00 32.53 31.87
C GLY A 130 -4.75 33.34 33.15
N ARG A 131 -5.64 33.23 34.13
CA ARG A 131 -5.45 33.85 35.46
C ARG A 131 -4.55 32.98 36.36
N LYS A 132 -3.66 33.63 37.09
CA LYS A 132 -2.83 32.99 38.11
C LYS A 132 -3.71 32.46 39.27
N PRO A 133 -3.61 31.17 39.65
CA PRO A 133 -4.51 30.59 40.67
C PRO A 133 -4.37 31.21 42.07
N TYR A 134 -3.15 31.56 42.49
CA TYR A 134 -2.88 32.18 43.79
C TYR A 134 -1.59 33.03 43.74
N LYS A 135 -1.38 33.86 44.77
CA LYS A 135 -0.22 34.75 44.92
C LYS A 135 1.10 33.94 44.90
N GLN A 136 2.21 34.57 44.48
CA GLN A 136 3.50 33.89 44.30
C GLN A 136 4.10 33.30 45.59
N LYS A 137 3.76 33.87 46.75
CA LYS A 137 4.24 33.53 48.09
C LYS A 137 3.09 33.67 49.09
N GLY A 138 3.25 33.13 50.29
CA GLY A 138 2.29 33.27 51.40
C GLY A 138 1.18 32.21 51.45
N THR A 139 1.21 31.18 50.59
CA THR A 139 0.18 30.12 50.54
C THR A 139 0.65 28.76 51.05
N GLY A 140 1.93 28.56 51.34
CA GLY A 140 2.49 27.26 51.76
C GLY A 140 2.45 26.15 50.71
N ARG A 141 2.03 26.45 49.46
CA ARG A 141 1.93 25.49 48.35
C ARG A 141 3.06 25.69 47.35
N ALA A 142 3.33 24.66 46.52
CA ALA A 142 4.23 24.78 45.37
C ALA A 142 3.82 25.95 44.45
N ARG A 143 4.74 26.53 43.69
CA ARG A 143 4.41 27.66 42.80
C ARG A 143 3.58 27.18 41.61
N GLN A 144 2.51 27.91 41.26
CA GLN A 144 1.66 27.57 40.12
C GLN A 144 1.33 28.81 39.28
N GLY A 145 1.69 28.75 37.99
CA GLY A 145 1.40 29.81 37.02
C GLY A 145 0.03 29.68 36.35
N SER A 146 -0.47 28.46 36.15
CA SER A 146 -1.74 28.19 35.48
C SER A 146 -2.34 26.86 35.96
N ILE A 147 -3.66 26.72 35.87
CA ILE A 147 -4.34 25.43 36.09
C ILE A 147 -4.11 24.44 34.93
N ARG A 148 -3.81 24.94 33.72
CA ARG A 148 -3.59 24.13 32.50
C ARG A 148 -2.15 23.60 32.36
N THR A 149 -1.39 23.57 33.45
CA THR A 149 -0.01 23.09 33.43
C THR A 149 0.02 21.59 33.12
N PRO A 150 0.95 21.08 32.29
CA PRO A 150 1.09 19.65 32.01
C PRO A 150 1.36 18.81 33.26
N LEU A 151 1.85 19.42 34.34
CA LEU A 151 2.09 18.77 35.62
C LEU A 151 0.80 18.44 36.39
N ARG A 152 -0.37 18.91 35.93
CA ARG A 152 -1.66 18.64 36.56
C ARG A 152 -2.56 17.87 35.60
N PRO A 153 -3.39 16.94 36.11
CA PRO A 153 -4.40 16.27 35.29
C PRO A 153 -5.39 17.30 34.74
N GLY A 154 -5.82 17.11 33.50
CA GLY A 154 -6.62 18.09 32.76
C GLY A 154 -5.83 19.29 32.20
N GLY A 155 -4.50 19.31 32.38
CA GLY A 155 -3.59 20.23 31.69
C GLY A 155 -3.29 19.82 30.25
N GLY A 156 -2.54 20.66 29.54
CA GLY A 156 -2.10 20.32 28.18
C GLY A 156 -0.97 19.30 28.16
N VAL A 157 -0.76 18.63 27.02
CA VAL A 157 0.30 17.63 26.83
C VAL A 157 1.56 18.30 26.25
N VAL A 158 2.73 17.99 26.81
CA VAL A 158 4.03 18.44 26.26
C VAL A 158 4.54 17.40 25.27
N PHE A 159 4.97 17.84 24.09
CA PHE A 159 5.46 16.98 23.01
C PHE A 159 4.51 15.85 22.62
N GLY A 160 3.20 16.08 22.80
CA GLY A 160 2.18 15.18 22.30
C GLY A 160 2.11 15.19 20.77
N PRO A 161 1.51 14.15 20.15
CA PRO A 161 1.38 14.07 18.71
C PRO A 161 0.54 15.23 18.18
N LYS A 162 0.92 15.70 17.00
CA LYS A 162 0.17 16.68 16.19
C LYS A 162 -0.07 16.09 14.80
N PRO A 163 -1.17 16.52 14.14
CA PRO A 163 -1.42 16.12 12.77
C PRO A 163 -0.24 16.54 11.90
N LYS A 164 0.30 15.59 11.14
CA LYS A 164 1.45 15.83 10.27
C LYS A 164 1.42 14.94 9.05
N ASP A 165 2.06 15.41 8.00
CA ASP A 165 2.35 14.60 6.83
C ASP A 165 3.58 13.71 7.09
N TRP A 166 3.48 12.43 6.74
CA TRP A 166 4.57 11.44 6.86
C TRP A 166 5.29 11.21 5.53
N SER A 167 4.84 11.85 4.45
CA SER A 167 5.32 11.64 3.09
C SER A 167 6.84 11.85 2.97
N ILE A 168 7.52 10.83 2.44
CA ILE A 168 8.93 10.85 2.09
C ILE A 168 9.12 10.57 0.60
N LYS A 169 10.12 11.23 0.02
CA LYS A 169 10.47 11.10 -1.39
C LYS A 169 11.49 9.99 -1.60
N ILE A 170 11.24 9.14 -2.60
CA ILE A 170 12.21 8.18 -3.16
C ILE A 170 12.46 8.52 -4.63
N ASN A 171 13.67 8.21 -5.12
CA ASN A 171 14.00 8.41 -6.53
C ASN A 171 13.16 7.49 -7.42
N LYS A 172 12.68 8.00 -8.56
CA LYS A 172 11.83 7.22 -9.49
C LYS A 172 12.52 5.93 -9.96
N LYS A 173 13.80 6.04 -10.38
CA LYS A 173 14.62 4.90 -10.83
C LYS A 173 14.86 3.86 -9.72
N GLU A 174 14.99 4.31 -8.48
CA GLU A 174 15.16 3.41 -7.33
C GLU A 174 13.86 2.66 -7.00
N LYS A 175 12.71 3.34 -7.09
CA LYS A 175 11.39 2.71 -6.94
C LYS A 175 11.13 1.66 -8.04
N GLN A 176 11.45 1.99 -9.29
CA GLN A 176 11.33 1.05 -10.41
C GLN A 176 12.25 -0.16 -10.23
N LEU A 177 13.50 0.06 -9.83
CA LEU A 177 14.45 -1.03 -9.55
C LEU A 177 13.98 -1.94 -8.40
N ALA A 178 13.33 -1.38 -7.38
CA ALA A 178 12.75 -2.16 -6.30
C ALA A 178 11.60 -3.06 -6.79
N ILE A 179 10.73 -2.55 -7.66
CA ILE A 179 9.62 -3.31 -8.26
C ILE A 179 10.16 -4.42 -9.15
N SER A 180 11.08 -4.11 -10.07
CA SER A 180 11.64 -5.10 -10.99
C SER A 180 12.41 -6.20 -10.26
N THR A 181 13.17 -5.85 -9.22
CA THR A 181 13.86 -6.82 -8.36
C THR A 181 12.88 -7.71 -7.60
N ALA A 182 11.74 -7.16 -7.14
CA ALA A 182 10.71 -7.95 -6.46
C ALA A 182 10.00 -8.91 -7.42
N LEU A 183 9.65 -8.46 -8.62
CA LEU A 183 9.03 -9.29 -9.66
C LEU A 183 9.96 -10.43 -10.10
N GLN A 184 11.24 -10.13 -10.34
CA GLN A 184 12.22 -11.16 -10.72
C GLN A 184 12.45 -12.19 -9.60
N SER A 185 12.43 -11.74 -8.34
CA SER A 185 12.51 -12.65 -7.20
C SER A 185 11.26 -13.52 -7.05
N ALA A 186 10.11 -13.04 -7.52
CA ALA A 186 8.85 -13.76 -7.47
C ALA A 186 8.69 -14.79 -8.61
N SER A 187 9.52 -14.74 -9.66
CA SER A 187 9.45 -15.60 -10.85
C SER A 187 9.34 -17.10 -10.53
N ALA A 188 9.97 -17.58 -9.46
CA ALA A 188 9.88 -19.00 -9.06
C ALA A 188 8.46 -19.45 -8.66
N ASN A 189 7.62 -18.53 -8.19
CA ASN A 189 6.23 -18.78 -7.80
C ASN A 189 5.24 -18.13 -8.78
N THR A 190 5.71 -17.72 -9.96
CA THR A 190 4.91 -17.08 -10.99
C THR A 190 4.37 -18.10 -11.97
N VAL A 191 3.10 -17.93 -12.35
CA VAL A 191 2.43 -18.70 -13.40
C VAL A 191 1.99 -17.72 -14.47
N VAL A 192 2.30 -18.02 -15.73
CA VAL A 192 1.80 -17.24 -16.86
C VAL A 192 0.55 -17.92 -17.38
N VAL A 193 -0.48 -17.13 -17.72
CA VAL A 193 -1.74 -17.63 -18.27
C VAL A 193 -1.99 -16.94 -19.60
N GLU A 194 -2.56 -17.68 -20.55
CA GLU A 194 -3.08 -17.08 -21.79
C GLU A 194 -4.14 -16.02 -21.49
N ASP A 195 -4.31 -15.04 -22.38
CA ASP A 195 -5.34 -14.02 -22.20
C ASP A 195 -6.73 -14.67 -22.18
N PHE A 196 -7.42 -14.57 -21.03
CA PHE A 196 -8.68 -15.26 -20.75
C PHE A 196 -9.85 -14.30 -20.50
N GLU A 197 -9.64 -13.00 -20.73
CA GLU A 197 -10.55 -11.92 -20.38
C GLU A 197 -11.93 -12.06 -21.06
N GLU A 198 -11.96 -12.60 -22.28
CA GLU A 198 -13.17 -12.81 -23.09
C GLU A 198 -14.01 -14.02 -22.66
N LYS A 199 -13.42 -14.98 -21.92
CA LYS A 199 -14.14 -16.21 -21.54
C LYS A 199 -15.11 -16.01 -20.38
N PHE A 200 -15.02 -14.88 -19.68
CA PHE A 200 -15.95 -14.48 -18.61
C PHE A 200 -17.09 -13.63 -19.15
N THR A 201 -18.07 -14.27 -19.79
CA THR A 201 -19.25 -13.57 -20.33
C THR A 201 -20.17 -13.03 -19.24
N ALA A 202 -20.19 -13.66 -18.06
CA ALA A 202 -20.98 -13.22 -16.90
C ALA A 202 -20.12 -13.18 -15.63
N PRO A 203 -20.35 -12.23 -14.70
CA PRO A 203 -19.59 -12.14 -13.46
C PRO A 203 -19.97 -13.28 -12.51
N LYS A 204 -19.07 -14.26 -12.35
CA LYS A 204 -19.25 -15.43 -11.49
C LYS A 204 -18.00 -15.75 -10.68
N THR A 205 -18.07 -15.53 -9.37
CA THR A 205 -16.98 -15.80 -8.42
C THR A 205 -16.60 -17.28 -8.34
N LYS A 206 -17.57 -18.19 -8.47
CA LYS A 206 -17.34 -19.64 -8.42
C LYS A 206 -16.45 -20.13 -9.56
N GLU A 207 -16.68 -19.62 -10.77
CA GLU A 207 -15.87 -19.96 -11.95
C GLU A 207 -14.45 -19.40 -11.80
N PHE A 208 -14.30 -18.19 -11.27
CA PHE A 208 -12.99 -17.59 -10.97
C PHE A 208 -12.20 -18.38 -9.93
N ILE A 209 -12.82 -18.79 -8.82
CA ILE A 209 -12.17 -19.63 -7.81
C ILE A 209 -11.74 -20.97 -8.41
N ALA A 210 -12.58 -21.59 -9.24
CA ALA A 210 -12.24 -22.83 -9.94
C ALA A 210 -11.06 -22.65 -10.91
N ALA A 211 -10.91 -21.49 -11.54
CA ALA A 211 -9.75 -21.18 -12.38
C ALA A 211 -8.47 -21.01 -11.55
N LEU A 212 -8.53 -20.28 -10.42
CA LEU A 212 -7.39 -20.13 -9.50
C LEU A 212 -6.89 -21.48 -8.97
N MET A 213 -7.80 -22.38 -8.62
CA MET A 213 -7.45 -23.73 -8.18
C MET A 213 -6.75 -24.54 -9.28
N ARG A 214 -7.20 -24.41 -10.54
CA ARG A 214 -6.57 -25.05 -11.70
C ARG A 214 -5.16 -24.54 -11.96
N TRP A 215 -4.90 -23.25 -11.75
CA TRP A 215 -3.55 -22.66 -11.84
C TRP A 215 -2.67 -22.95 -10.61
N GLY A 216 -3.13 -23.80 -9.70
CA GLY A 216 -2.35 -24.27 -8.56
C GLY A 216 -2.24 -23.25 -7.42
N VAL A 217 -3.17 -22.30 -7.30
CA VAL A 217 -3.32 -21.46 -6.10
C VAL A 217 -4.04 -22.26 -5.02
N LYS A 218 -3.40 -22.47 -3.87
CA LYS A 218 -4.06 -23.19 -2.77
C LYS A 218 -5.05 -22.27 -2.05
N PRO A 219 -6.14 -22.83 -1.49
CA PRO A 219 -7.06 -22.05 -0.67
C PRO A 219 -6.33 -21.46 0.54
N GLY A 220 -6.36 -20.14 0.66
CA GLY A 220 -5.72 -19.39 1.77
C GLY A 220 -4.38 -18.75 1.44
N GLU A 221 -3.73 -19.13 0.34
CA GLU A 221 -2.53 -18.43 -0.17
C GLU A 221 -2.92 -17.08 -0.77
N ASN A 222 -2.10 -16.04 -0.58
CA ASN A 222 -2.34 -14.75 -1.22
C ASN A 222 -1.89 -14.81 -2.68
N SER A 223 -2.79 -14.56 -3.63
CA SER A 223 -2.47 -14.53 -5.05
C SER A 223 -2.61 -13.13 -5.63
N LEU A 224 -1.73 -12.78 -6.57
CA LEU A 224 -1.80 -11.54 -7.31
C LEU A 224 -2.04 -11.85 -8.79
N LEU A 225 -3.15 -11.37 -9.34
CA LEU A 225 -3.44 -11.47 -10.77
C LEU A 225 -3.11 -10.13 -11.42
N PHE A 226 -2.22 -10.12 -12.40
CA PHE A 226 -1.85 -8.93 -13.15
C PHE A 226 -2.21 -9.10 -14.62
N SER A 227 -3.12 -8.24 -15.09
CA SER A 227 -3.62 -8.20 -16.46
C SER A 227 -3.63 -6.75 -16.96
N MET A 228 -3.51 -6.59 -18.28
CA MET A 228 -3.43 -5.27 -18.92
C MET A 228 -4.78 -4.54 -18.88
N ASN A 229 -5.82 -5.18 -19.40
CA ASN A 229 -7.15 -4.59 -19.58
C ASN A 229 -8.24 -5.54 -19.06
N PRO A 230 -8.36 -5.72 -17.74
CA PRO A 230 -9.31 -6.68 -17.21
C PRO A 230 -10.75 -6.31 -17.57
N SER A 231 -11.51 -7.28 -18.08
CA SER A 231 -12.94 -7.11 -18.36
C SER A 231 -13.74 -6.83 -17.09
N ASP A 232 -14.85 -6.09 -17.19
CA ASP A 232 -15.70 -5.75 -16.04
C ASP A 232 -16.19 -7.01 -15.30
N SER A 233 -16.51 -8.06 -16.05
CA SER A 233 -16.88 -9.38 -15.51
C SER A 233 -15.78 -9.97 -14.62
N LEU A 234 -14.50 -9.85 -15.02
CA LEU A 234 -13.36 -10.33 -14.26
C LEU A 234 -13.12 -9.50 -12.99
N VAL A 235 -13.25 -8.17 -13.08
CA VAL A 235 -13.14 -7.27 -11.93
C VAL A 235 -14.21 -7.59 -10.88
N LEU A 236 -15.46 -7.74 -11.32
CA LEU A 236 -16.58 -8.07 -10.42
C LEU A 236 -16.43 -9.47 -9.81
N SER A 237 -15.93 -10.45 -10.58
CA SER A 237 -15.73 -11.82 -10.10
C SER A 237 -14.56 -11.95 -9.11
N SER A 238 -13.52 -11.13 -9.25
CA SER A 238 -12.33 -11.19 -8.39
C SER A 238 -12.46 -10.37 -7.11
N ARG A 239 -13.17 -9.23 -7.13
CA ARG A 239 -13.23 -8.27 -6.00
C ARG A 239 -13.64 -8.87 -4.66
N ASN A 240 -14.50 -9.88 -4.65
CA ASN A 240 -15.00 -10.50 -3.41
C ASN A 240 -14.01 -11.52 -2.79
N VAL A 241 -12.95 -11.90 -3.50
CA VAL A 241 -11.98 -12.88 -3.02
C VAL A 241 -10.89 -12.13 -2.23
N SER A 242 -10.88 -12.26 -0.91
CA SER A 242 -9.94 -11.50 -0.05
C SER A 242 -8.47 -11.88 -0.21
N THR A 243 -8.20 -13.10 -0.68
CA THR A 243 -6.85 -13.64 -0.89
C THR A 243 -6.27 -13.29 -2.25
N CYS A 244 -7.12 -12.94 -3.22
CA CYS A 244 -6.70 -12.62 -4.58
C CYS A 244 -6.87 -11.13 -4.85
N LYS A 245 -5.82 -10.47 -5.35
CA LYS A 245 -5.91 -9.08 -5.78
C LYS A 245 -5.65 -8.97 -7.27
N LEU A 246 -6.59 -8.37 -7.99
CA LEU A 246 -6.42 -8.00 -9.39
C LEU A 246 -5.67 -6.66 -9.47
N MET A 247 -4.66 -6.61 -10.31
CA MET A 247 -3.86 -5.42 -10.57
C MET A 247 -3.77 -5.13 -12.06
N THR A 248 -3.73 -3.84 -12.35
CA THR A 248 -3.49 -3.27 -13.69
C THR A 248 -2.16 -2.53 -13.70
N PRO A 249 -1.60 -2.21 -14.88
CA PRO A 249 -0.36 -1.42 -14.99
C PRO A 249 -0.38 -0.13 -14.18
N ARG A 250 -1.55 0.53 -14.11
CA ARG A 250 -1.77 1.77 -13.35
C ARG A 250 -1.72 1.58 -11.84
N SER A 251 -2.14 0.42 -11.34
CA SER A 251 -2.31 0.16 -9.92
C SER A 251 -1.16 -0.63 -9.29
N LEU A 252 -0.18 -1.10 -10.09
CA LEU A 252 0.94 -1.93 -9.64
C LEU A 252 1.75 -1.28 -8.50
N ASN A 253 1.86 -2.02 -7.39
CA ASN A 253 2.55 -1.58 -6.17
C ASN A 253 3.59 -2.61 -5.71
N LEU A 254 4.61 -2.14 -4.99
CA LEU A 254 5.64 -3.02 -4.44
C LEU A 254 5.10 -3.88 -3.29
N TYR A 255 4.26 -3.28 -2.43
CA TYR A 255 3.67 -3.98 -1.29
C TYR A 255 2.86 -5.22 -1.70
N ASP A 256 2.03 -5.09 -2.74
CA ASP A 256 1.14 -6.17 -3.16
C ASP A 256 1.92 -7.33 -3.83
N VAL A 257 2.98 -7.02 -4.59
CA VAL A 257 3.88 -8.03 -5.17
C VAL A 257 4.61 -8.81 -4.07
N LEU A 258 5.10 -8.15 -3.02
CA LEU A 258 5.79 -8.81 -1.92
C LEU A 258 4.84 -9.60 -0.99
N ARG A 259 3.56 -9.23 -0.96
CA ARG A 259 2.54 -9.93 -0.17
C ARG A 259 2.06 -11.22 -0.84
N ALA A 260 2.19 -11.32 -2.15
CA ALA A 260 1.69 -12.45 -2.92
C ALA A 260 2.59 -13.67 -2.75
N ASP A 261 1.99 -14.80 -2.40
CA ASP A 261 2.66 -16.10 -2.38
C ASP A 261 2.79 -16.67 -3.81
N LYS A 262 1.78 -16.39 -4.65
CA LYS A 262 1.74 -16.75 -6.07
C LYS A 262 1.39 -15.56 -6.95
N LEU A 263 2.15 -15.37 -8.02
CA LEU A 263 1.92 -14.33 -9.01
C LEU A 263 1.33 -14.96 -10.27
N ILE A 264 0.24 -14.41 -10.79
CA ILE A 264 -0.41 -14.84 -12.01
C ILE A 264 -0.33 -13.69 -13.00
N LEU A 265 0.37 -13.90 -14.12
CA LEU A 265 0.57 -12.91 -15.17
C LEU A 265 -0.16 -13.35 -16.44
N THR A 266 -0.82 -12.44 -17.14
CA THR A 266 -1.22 -12.71 -18.53
C THR A 266 -0.03 -12.58 -19.47
N LYS A 267 -0.07 -13.22 -20.64
CA LYS A 267 1.00 -13.10 -21.65
C LYS A 267 1.24 -11.64 -22.05
N SER A 268 0.17 -10.91 -22.33
CA SER A 268 0.17 -9.47 -22.59
C SER A 268 0.83 -8.64 -21.48
N ALA A 269 0.70 -9.08 -20.23
CA ALA A 269 1.26 -8.40 -19.08
C ALA A 269 2.78 -8.65 -18.91
N VAL A 270 3.27 -9.83 -19.31
CA VAL A 270 4.72 -10.11 -19.33
C VAL A 270 5.41 -9.19 -20.35
N GLU A 271 4.87 -9.11 -21.57
CA GLU A 271 5.41 -8.22 -22.62
C GLU A 271 5.49 -6.75 -22.15
N TYR A 272 4.45 -6.27 -21.46
CA TYR A 272 4.45 -4.93 -20.87
C TYR A 272 5.53 -4.74 -19.78
N LEU A 273 5.70 -5.74 -18.91
CA LEU A 273 6.70 -5.68 -17.84
C LEU A 273 8.12 -5.66 -18.41
N GLU A 274 8.37 -6.42 -19.47
CA GLU A 274 9.65 -6.41 -20.18
C GLU A 274 9.91 -5.07 -20.86
N GLN A 275 8.91 -4.48 -21.53
CA GLN A 275 9.06 -3.16 -22.12
C GLN A 275 9.40 -2.10 -21.05
N GLN A 276 8.70 -2.11 -19.92
CA GLN A 276 8.82 -1.06 -18.90
C GLN A 276 10.05 -1.23 -17.98
N TYR A 277 10.42 -2.47 -17.68
CA TYR A 277 11.47 -2.81 -16.69
C TYR A 277 12.67 -3.58 -17.29
N GLY A 278 12.66 -3.86 -18.59
CA GLY A 278 13.71 -4.57 -19.30
C GLY A 278 14.98 -3.74 -19.53
N ALA A 279 15.99 -4.38 -20.13
CA ALA A 279 17.33 -3.84 -20.26
C ALA A 279 17.46 -2.67 -21.25
N SER A 280 16.64 -2.65 -22.30
CA SER A 280 16.92 -1.99 -23.58
C SER A 280 16.64 -0.50 -23.67
N GLU A 281 15.88 0.12 -22.76
CA GLU A 281 15.51 1.53 -22.96
C GLU A 281 16.29 2.52 -22.09
N SER A 282 17.01 3.41 -22.77
CA SER A 282 17.28 4.78 -22.36
C SER A 282 15.94 5.47 -22.09
N PHE A 283 15.70 5.75 -20.81
CA PHE A 283 14.47 6.33 -20.29
C PHE A 283 14.24 7.74 -20.85
N GLU A 284 13.62 7.87 -22.02
CA GLU A 284 13.00 9.14 -22.42
C GLU A 284 11.73 9.32 -21.60
N ILE A 285 11.65 10.47 -20.93
CA ILE A 285 10.47 10.84 -20.15
C ILE A 285 9.40 11.16 -21.19
N VAL A 286 8.41 10.27 -21.38
CA VAL A 286 7.19 10.59 -22.13
C VAL A 286 6.39 11.58 -21.29
N THR A 287 6.72 12.87 -21.44
CA THR A 287 5.89 14.01 -21.04
C THR A 287 5.08 14.44 -22.24
N SER A 288 4.05 13.68 -22.58
CA SER A 288 2.92 14.16 -23.39
C SER A 288 1.79 13.13 -23.32
N TYR A 289 0.87 13.34 -22.38
CA TYR A 289 -0.51 12.95 -22.64
C TYR A 289 -1.11 14.11 -23.42
N GLU A 290 -1.38 13.90 -24.70
CA GLU A 290 -2.23 14.80 -25.47
C GLU A 290 -3.64 14.74 -24.84
N ILE A 291 -4.08 15.87 -24.32
CA ILE A 291 -5.49 16.09 -24.02
C ILE A 291 -6.15 16.24 -25.39
N VAL A 292 -6.94 15.24 -25.79
CA VAL A 292 -7.91 15.42 -26.85
C VAL A 292 -8.95 16.39 -26.30
N GLU A 293 -8.73 17.69 -26.50
CA GLU A 293 -9.79 18.68 -26.38
C GLU A 293 -10.81 18.31 -27.45
N GLY A 294 -11.94 17.76 -27.00
CA GLY A 294 -13.11 17.55 -27.84
C GLY A 294 -13.55 18.90 -28.37
N ASP A 295 -13.37 19.06 -29.68
CA ASP A 295 -13.84 20.20 -30.45
C ASP A 295 -15.37 20.30 -30.26
N ALA A 296 -15.80 21.22 -29.41
CA ALA A 296 -17.19 21.62 -29.30
C ALA A 296 -17.51 22.46 -30.55
N GLY A 297 -17.80 21.75 -31.64
CA GLY A 297 -18.34 22.32 -32.86
C GLY A 297 -19.67 22.99 -32.58
N ARG A 298 -19.61 24.29 -32.28
CA ARG A 298 -20.74 25.22 -32.33
C ARG A 298 -21.06 25.44 -33.80
N GLN A 299 -22.07 24.73 -34.29
CA GLN A 299 -22.69 25.01 -35.59
C GLN A 299 -23.52 26.28 -35.43
N ASP A 300 -22.96 27.41 -35.83
CA ASP A 300 -23.74 28.60 -36.16
C ASP A 300 -24.35 28.35 -37.56
N GLU A 301 -25.57 27.81 -37.61
CA GLU A 301 -26.38 27.84 -38.82
C GLU A 301 -26.99 29.25 -38.98
N GLY A 302 -26.38 30.03 -39.87
CA GLY A 302 -27.05 31.17 -40.48
C GLY A 302 -28.05 30.67 -41.51
N ALA A 303 -29.34 30.77 -41.18
CA ALA A 303 -30.43 30.77 -42.15
C ALA A 303 -31.04 32.17 -42.16
N SER A 304 -30.81 32.88 -43.26
CA SER A 304 -31.57 34.04 -43.68
C SER A 304 -32.99 33.64 -44.11
N GLU A 305 -33.88 34.64 -44.06
CA GLU A 305 -35.14 34.79 -44.81
C GLU A 305 -36.50 34.55 -44.10
N GLU A 306 -37.25 35.67 -44.09
CA GLU A 306 -38.70 35.83 -44.26
C GLU A 306 -39.68 35.76 -43.07
N ALA A 307 -40.33 36.91 -42.85
CA ALA A 307 -41.80 37.12 -42.90
C ALA A 307 -42.41 37.83 -41.66
N VAL A 308 -42.87 39.06 -41.95
CA VAL A 308 -43.98 39.84 -41.33
C VAL A 308 -43.82 40.32 -39.89
#